data_AF-A0A061HMY9-F1
#
_entry.id   AF-A0A061HMY9-F1
#
_cell.length_a   1.000
_cell.length_b   1.000
_cell.length_c   1.000
_cell.angle_alpha   90.00
_cell.angle_beta   90.00
_cell.angle_gamma   90.00
#
_symmetry.space_group_name_H-M   'P 1'
#
loop_
_entity.id
_entity.type
_entity.pdbx_description
1 polymer ?
#
loop_
_entity_poly.entity_id
_entity_poly.type
_entity_poly.pdbx_seq_one_letter_code
_entity_poly.pdbx_strand_id
1 'polypeptide(L)'
;MGLSTTRGAFNEQIIRKMAALNANPIIMPLSNPSDNSECTFEEATKWTNGKAIFASGSPFLPVMHDGKLIYPSQGKSVSPVV
;
A
#
# COMPACT_ATOMS: atom_id res chain seq x y z
N MET A 1 -4.95 11.77 7.92
CA MET A 1 -4.49 10.80 8.94
C MET A 1 -5.70 9.93 9.29
N GLY A 2 -5.82 8.73 8.73
CA GLY A 2 -6.89 7.79 9.09
C GLY A 2 -6.43 6.94 10.26
N LEU A 3 -7.06 7.10 11.43
CA LEU A 3 -6.82 6.32 12.65
C LEU A 3 -8.01 5.37 12.91
N SER A 4 -8.51 4.69 11.88
CA SER A 4 -9.64 3.77 12.03
C SER A 4 -9.14 2.35 11.88
N THR A 5 -9.06 1.64 13.00
CA THR A 5 -8.85 0.20 13.15
C THR A 5 -10.07 -0.57 12.61
N THR A 6 -10.40 -0.37 11.35
CA THR A 6 -11.56 -1.00 10.70
C THR A 6 -11.10 -1.72 9.44
N ARG A 7 -11.13 -3.06 9.48
CA ARG A 7 -10.91 -3.94 8.33
C ARG A 7 -11.80 -3.47 7.16
N GLY A 8 -11.22 -3.18 6.00
CA GLY A 8 -11.95 -2.69 4.82
C GLY A 8 -12.16 -1.18 4.72
N ALA A 9 -11.54 -0.36 5.60
CA ALA A 9 -11.57 1.10 5.48
C ALA A 9 -10.90 1.63 4.20
N PHE A 10 -10.00 0.85 3.60
CA PHE A 10 -9.30 1.19 2.36
C PHE A 10 -9.80 0.34 1.17
N ASN A 11 -11.06 0.52 0.79
CA ASN A 11 -11.59 -0.08 -0.43
C ASN A 11 -11.11 0.63 -1.70
N GLU A 12 -11.31 -0.01 -2.86
CA GLU A 12 -10.90 0.51 -4.16
C GLU A 12 -11.39 1.93 -4.43
N GLN A 13 -12.64 2.24 -4.11
CA GLN A 13 -13.22 3.55 -4.39
C GLN A 13 -12.52 4.65 -3.59
N ILE A 14 -12.22 4.39 -2.32
CA ILE A 14 -11.51 5.32 -1.44
C ILE A 14 -10.09 5.51 -1.94
N ILE A 15 -9.37 4.44 -2.26
CA ILE A 15 -7.99 4.53 -2.74
C ILE A 15 -7.89 5.25 -4.08
N ARG A 16 -8.78 4.94 -5.04
CA ARG A 16 -8.83 5.66 -6.32
C ARG A 16 -9.14 7.13 -6.14
N LYS A 17 -10.06 7.47 -5.22
CA LYS A 17 -10.37 8.87 -4.92
C LYS A 17 -9.18 9.58 -4.27
N MET A 18 -8.44 8.92 -3.38
CA MET A 18 -7.20 9.46 -2.82
C MET A 18 -6.12 9.69 -3.89
N ALA A 19 -5.98 8.76 -4.85
CA ALA A 19 -5.06 8.88 -5.98
C ALA A 19 -5.47 9.95 -7.01
N ALA A 20 -6.77 10.24 -7.13
CA ALA A 20 -7.25 11.34 -7.96
C ALA A 20 -6.98 12.71 -7.33
N LEU A 21 -7.06 12.79 -5.99
CA LEU A 21 -6.87 14.04 -5.24
C LEU A 21 -5.40 14.35 -4.94
N ASN A 22 -4.53 13.34 -4.90
CA ASN A 22 -3.13 13.48 -4.51
C ASN A 22 -2.22 12.78 -5.52
N ALA A 23 -1.14 13.44 -5.92
CA ALA A 23 -0.16 12.86 -6.85
C ALA A 23 0.51 11.60 -6.28
N ASN A 24 0.80 11.58 -4.97
CA ASN A 24 1.43 10.46 -4.25
C ASN A 24 0.63 10.16 -2.97
N PRO A 25 -0.47 9.40 -3.04
CA PRO A 25 -1.28 9.10 -1.86
C PRO A 25 -0.49 8.20 -0.89
N ILE A 26 -0.58 8.50 0.41
CA ILE A 26 0.05 7.69 1.45
C ILE A 26 -0.97 6.67 1.96
N ILE A 27 -0.65 5.38 1.84
CA ILE A 27 -1.49 4.26 2.29
C ILE A 27 -0.73 3.51 3.37
N MET A 28 -1.26 3.56 4.60
CA MET A 28 -0.65 2.97 5.79
C MET A 28 -1.62 2.00 6.43
N PRO A 29 -1.70 0.73 5.98
CA PRO A 29 -2.45 -0.26 6.72
C PRO A 29 -1.71 -0.58 8.03
N LEU A 30 -2.38 -0.35 9.15
CA LEU A 30 -1.82 -0.53 10.48
C LEU A 30 -2.36 -1.82 11.15
N SER A 31 -3.34 -2.48 10.54
CA SER A 31 -3.93 -3.71 11.05
C SER A 31 -3.00 -4.91 10.86
N ASN A 32 -2.70 -5.60 11.96
CA ASN A 32 -1.95 -6.86 11.98
C ASN A 32 -2.86 -8.04 12.40
N PRO A 33 -2.59 -9.28 11.94
CA PRO A 33 -1.57 -9.69 10.93
C PRO A 33 -1.95 -9.28 9.50
N SER A 34 -1.06 -9.50 8.52
CA SER A 34 -1.21 -9.09 7.10
C SER A 34 -2.54 -9.52 6.46
N ASP A 35 -3.08 -10.68 6.87
CA ASP A 35 -4.39 -11.19 6.45
C ASP A 35 -5.58 -10.34 6.93
N ASN A 36 -5.34 -9.50 7.93
CA ASN A 36 -6.29 -8.51 8.45
C ASN A 36 -5.97 -7.08 7.99
N SER A 37 -4.96 -6.89 7.13
CA SER A 37 -4.60 -5.59 6.59
C SER A 37 -5.80 -4.96 5.87
N GLU A 38 -5.99 -3.66 6.04
CA GLU A 38 -7.11 -2.95 5.41
C GLU A 38 -7.02 -2.90 3.88
N CYS A 39 -5.82 -3.09 3.33
CA CYS A 39 -5.52 -3.15 1.89
C CYS A 39 -4.21 -3.91 1.70
N THR A 40 -4.09 -4.72 0.64
CA THR A 40 -2.82 -5.33 0.25
C THR A 40 -1.95 -4.35 -0.55
N PHE A 41 -0.65 -4.63 -0.64
CA PHE A 41 0.25 -3.82 -1.45
C PHE A 41 -0.07 -3.90 -2.96
N GLU A 42 -0.52 -5.06 -3.43
CA GLU A 42 -0.94 -5.24 -4.83
C GLU A 42 -2.14 -4.34 -5.17
N GLU A 43 -3.17 -4.36 -4.33
CA GLU A 43 -4.37 -3.54 -4.50
C GLU A 43 -4.04 -2.04 -4.46
N ALA A 44 -3.25 -1.62 -3.47
CA ALA A 44 -2.79 -0.24 -3.34
C ALA A 44 -2.04 0.20 -4.60
N THR A 45 -1.12 -0.63 -5.09
CA THR A 45 -0.34 -0.35 -6.30
C THR A 45 -1.23 -0.26 -7.53
N LYS A 46 -2.13 -1.23 -7.72
CA LYS A 46 -3.05 -1.29 -8.86
C LYS A 46 -4.01 -0.11 -8.89
N TRP A 47 -4.62 0.23 -7.76
CA TRP A 47 -5.64 1.28 -7.69
C TRP A 47 -5.07 2.69 -7.75
N THR A 48 -3.79 2.85 -7.41
CA THR A 48 -3.07 4.14 -7.51
C THR A 48 -2.15 4.24 -8.71
N ASN A 49 -2.14 3.23 -9.58
CA ASN A 49 -1.25 3.13 -10.74
C ASN A 49 0.24 3.27 -10.38
N GLY A 50 0.65 2.62 -9.29
CA GLY A 50 2.03 2.62 -8.80
C GLY A 50 2.47 3.91 -8.10
N LYS A 51 1.55 4.83 -7.80
CA LYS A 51 1.88 6.13 -7.17
C LYS A 51 1.77 6.13 -5.66
N ALA A 52 1.11 5.13 -5.06
CA ALA A 52 0.94 5.08 -3.63
C ALA A 52 2.28 4.88 -2.91
N ILE A 53 2.50 5.68 -1.87
CA ILE A 53 3.50 5.40 -0.85
C ILE A 53 2.86 4.44 0.14
N PHE A 54 3.22 3.16 0.05
CA PHE A 54 2.66 2.11 0.89
C PHE A 54 3.57 1.81 2.07
N ALA A 55 3.13 2.15 3.28
CA ALA A 55 3.88 1.95 4.51
C ALA A 55 3.15 0.99 5.46
N SER A 56 3.65 -0.24 5.54
CA SER A 56 3.09 -1.30 6.37
C SER A 56 4.08 -1.72 7.46
N GLY A 57 3.55 -2.12 8.62
CA GLY A 57 4.32 -2.78 9.68
C GLY A 57 4.54 -4.28 9.44
N SER A 58 3.70 -4.91 8.62
CA SER A 58 3.82 -6.31 8.21
C SER A 58 4.56 -6.46 6.87
N PRO A 59 5.33 -7.55 6.68
CA PRO A 59 6.05 -7.80 5.44
C PRO A 59 5.06 -8.06 4.28
N PHE A 60 5.31 -7.42 3.14
CA PHE A 60 4.61 -7.63 1.87
C PHE A 60 5.63 -7.93 0.78
N LEU A 61 5.23 -8.72 -0.20
CA LEU A 61 6.08 -9.03 -1.36
C LEU A 61 6.07 -7.87 -2.37
N PRO A 62 7.17 -7.65 -3.12
CA PRO A 62 7.17 -6.78 -4.29
C PRO A 62 6.15 -7.24 -5.32
N VAL A 63 5.59 -6.29 -6.09
CA VAL A 63 4.59 -6.59 -7.13
C VAL A 63 5.04 -6.01 -8.47
N MET A 64 4.73 -6.71 -9.55
CA MET A 64 4.94 -6.20 -10.91
C MET A 64 3.79 -5.28 -11.29
N HIS A 65 4.11 -4.03 -11.62
CA HIS A 65 3.16 -3.06 -12.14
C HIS A 65 3.76 -2.34 -13.34
N ASP A 66 3.05 -2.37 -14.48
CA ASP A 66 3.48 -1.72 -15.73
C ASP A 66 4.91 -2.12 -16.18
N GLY A 67 5.22 -3.42 -16.07
CA GLY A 67 6.54 -3.95 -16.43
C GLY A 67 7.67 -3.59 -15.45
N LYS A 68 7.37 -2.92 -14.34
CA LYS A 68 8.33 -2.56 -13.30
C LYS A 68 8.04 -3.31 -12.01
N LEU A 69 9.09 -3.79 -11.35
CA LEU A 69 8.98 -4.36 -10.02
C LEU A 69 8.93 -3.22 -9.00
N ILE A 70 7.78 -3.06 -8.34
CA ILE A 70 7.58 -2.05 -7.30
C ILE A 70 7.69 -2.75 -5.95
N TYR A 71 8.47 -2.15 -5.04
CA TYR A 71 8.69 -2.66 -3.70
C TYR A 71 7.78 -1.92 -2.70
N PRO A 72 7.17 -2.63 -1.74
CA PRO A 72 6.46 -1.95 -0.67
C PRO A 72 7.47 -1.13 0.13
N SER A 73 7.13 0.13 0.42
CA SER A 73 7.93 0.97 1.33
C SER A 73 7.67 0.50 2.76
N GLN A 74 8.24 -0.65 3.12
CA GLN A 74 8.33 -1.07 4.51
C GLN A 74 9.10 0.03 5.25
N GLY A 75 8.61 0.48 6.41
CA GLY A 75 9.36 1.37 7.30
C GLY A 75 10.65 0.76 7.87
N LYS A 76 11.17 -0.30 7.24
CA LYS A 76 12.45 -0.95 7.50
C LYS A 76 13.21 -1.09 6.19
N SER A 77 14.46 -0.61 6.18
CA SER A 77 15.39 -0.78 5.07
C SER A 77 15.48 -2.25 4.67
N VAL A 78 14.98 -2.59 3.49
CA VAL A 78 15.36 -3.81 2.80
C VAL A 78 16.40 -3.42 1.77
N SER A 79 17.67 -3.57 2.15
CA SER A 79 18.78 -3.51 1.19
C SER A 79 18.57 -4.64 0.17
N PRO A 80 18.63 -4.38 -1.14
CA PRO A 80 18.67 -5.46 -2.11
C PRO A 80 19.97 -6.23 -1.87
N VAL A 81 19.85 -7.49 -1.48
CA VAL A 81 20.98 -8.42 -1.54
C VAL A 81 21.18 -8.72 -3.03
N VAL A 82 22.27 -8.18 -3.57
CA VAL A 82 22.85 -8.53 -4.87
C VAL A 82 23.29 -9.99 -4.86
#